data_AF-X0V519-F1
#
_entry.id   AF-X0V519-F1
#
_cell.length_a   1.000
_cell.length_b   1.000
_cell.length_c   1.000
_cell.angle_alpha   90.00
_cell.angle_beta   90.00
_cell.angle_gamma   90.00
#
_symmetry.space_group_name_H-M   'P 1'
#
loop_
_entity.id
_entity.type
_entity.pdbx_description
1 polymer ?
#
loop_
_entity_poly.entity_id
_entity_poly.type
_entity_poly.pdbx_seq_one_letter_code
_entity_poly.pdbx_strand_id
1 'polypeptide(L)'
;AYLFLERRHLFERYVLLFVGVLTVGLAICFIFPAAPPWAASLTGQLDPTYKVVGEVGSELNVNLYQYFDNQIRSSNPVAAMPSVHMAISVIVLLMAFRVNWLLGGLALAYNAAMAFSLVYLGEHYVLDILAGVLLTVALYAAMGLWLRRRKRELHPVPVPLDTADIAGSRPLQTPPAEPGAPA
;
A
#
# COMPACT_ATOMS: atom_id res chain seq x y z
N ALA A 1 4.74 14.28 -4.64
CA ALA A 1 4.03 15.36 -5.37
C ALA A 1 3.37 14.86 -6.66
N TYR A 2 4.12 14.24 -7.58
CA TYR A 2 3.60 13.78 -8.90
C TYR A 2 2.31 12.92 -8.82
N LEU A 3 2.31 11.85 -8.02
CA LEU A 3 1.13 10.98 -7.82
C LEU A 3 -0.12 11.75 -7.31
N PHE A 4 0.08 12.71 -6.40
CA PHE A 4 -0.99 13.48 -5.77
C PHE A 4 -1.63 14.51 -6.71
N LEU A 5 -0.81 15.17 -7.54
CA LEU A 5 -1.25 16.23 -8.42
C LEU A 5 -1.85 15.70 -9.72
N GLU A 6 -1.28 14.63 -10.28
CA GLU A 6 -1.62 14.19 -11.64
C GLU A 6 -2.52 12.96 -11.67
N ARG A 7 -2.48 12.13 -10.62
CA ARG A 7 -3.22 10.86 -10.55
C ARG A 7 -3.84 10.62 -9.18
N ARG A 8 -4.76 11.52 -8.77
CA ARG A 8 -5.55 11.46 -7.52
C ARG A 8 -6.05 10.05 -7.16
N HIS A 9 -6.60 9.34 -8.15
CA HIS A 9 -7.10 7.97 -7.95
C HIS A 9 -6.01 6.93 -7.59
N LEU A 10 -4.77 7.10 -8.05
CA LEU A 10 -3.64 6.25 -7.64
C LEU A 10 -3.13 6.64 -6.26
N PHE A 11 -3.13 7.94 -5.95
CA PHE A 11 -2.75 8.43 -4.63
C PHE A 11 -3.67 7.91 -3.52
N GLU A 12 -4.99 7.95 -3.73
CA GLU A 12 -5.97 7.38 -2.77
C GLU A 12 -5.70 5.89 -2.51
N ARG A 13 -5.46 5.11 -3.57
CA ARG A 13 -5.10 3.69 -3.45
C ARG A 13 -3.78 3.50 -2.71
N TYR A 14 -2.79 4.33 -2.99
CA TYR A 14 -1.50 4.29 -2.30
C TYR A 14 -1.68 4.54 -0.79
N VAL A 15 -2.40 5.60 -0.41
CA VAL A 15 -2.64 5.95 1.00
C VAL A 15 -3.42 4.85 1.72
N LEU A 16 -4.47 4.31 1.10
CA LEU A 16 -5.26 3.21 1.68
C LEU A 16 -4.41 1.96 1.92
N LEU A 17 -3.54 1.60 0.96
CA LEU A 17 -2.63 0.47 1.14
C LEU A 17 -1.58 0.75 2.20
N PHE A 18 -1.00 1.95 2.19
CA PHE A 18 0.03 2.34 3.14
C PHE A 18 -0.51 2.29 4.58
N VAL A 19 -1.64 2.93 4.83
CA VAL A 19 -2.30 2.90 6.15
C VAL A 19 -2.76 1.48 6.50
N GLY A 20 -3.32 0.74 5.55
CA GLY A 20 -3.76 -0.64 5.76
C GLY A 20 -2.62 -1.58 6.15
N VAL A 21 -1.49 -1.51 5.44
CA VAL A 21 -0.28 -2.29 5.76
C VAL A 21 0.27 -1.91 7.12
N LEU A 22 0.36 -0.62 7.46
CA LEU A 22 0.84 -0.20 8.78
C LEU A 22 -0.10 -0.69 9.90
N THR A 23 -1.41 -0.61 9.69
CA THR A 23 -2.40 -1.03 10.70
C THR A 23 -2.39 -2.54 10.90
N VAL A 24 -2.48 -3.31 9.81
CA VAL A 24 -2.51 -4.77 9.88
C VAL A 24 -1.14 -5.33 10.27
N GLY A 25 -0.06 -4.74 9.77
CA GLY A 25 1.30 -5.08 10.17
C GLY A 25 1.52 -4.87 11.66
N LEU A 26 1.10 -3.72 12.21
CA LEU A 26 1.14 -3.46 13.65
C LEU A 26 0.34 -4.48 14.44
N ALA A 27 -0.88 -4.83 13.99
CA ALA A 27 -1.69 -5.85 14.63
C ALA A 27 -1.00 -7.23 14.62
N ILE A 28 -0.39 -7.63 13.51
CA ILE A 28 0.36 -8.89 13.41
C ILE A 28 1.57 -8.85 14.37
N CYS A 29 2.29 -7.74 14.45
CA CYS A 29 3.42 -7.60 15.38
C CYS A 29 3.03 -7.85 16.84
N PHE A 30 1.81 -7.45 17.24
CA PHE A 30 1.31 -7.73 18.60
C PHE A 30 0.93 -9.20 18.81
N ILE A 31 0.52 -9.92 17.77
CA ILE A 31 0.09 -11.33 17.85
C ILE A 31 1.29 -12.28 17.74
N PHE A 32 2.24 -11.96 16.86
CA PHE A 32 3.44 -12.77 16.58
C PHE A 32 4.71 -11.92 16.78
N PRO A 33 5.16 -11.75 18.03
CA PRO A 33 6.45 -11.12 18.31
C PRO A 33 7.59 -12.06 17.90
N ALA A 34 8.00 -11.98 16.64
CA ALA A 34 9.13 -12.73 16.11
C ALA A 34 10.45 -11.99 16.40
N ALA A 35 11.37 -12.63 17.13
CA ALA A 35 12.68 -12.07 17.39
C ALA A 35 13.50 -11.97 16.10
N PRO A 36 14.15 -10.82 15.81
CA PRO A 36 14.95 -10.65 14.59
C PRO A 36 16.25 -11.50 14.61
N PRO A 37 16.87 -11.78 13.44
CA PRO A 37 18.03 -12.66 13.33
C PRO A 37 19.21 -12.29 14.24
N TRP A 38 19.52 -10.99 14.37
CA TRP A 38 20.59 -10.51 15.25
C TRP A 38 20.33 -10.81 16.73
N ALA A 39 19.06 -10.79 17.18
CA ALA A 39 18.71 -11.11 18.57
C ALA A 39 18.78 -12.61 18.85
N ALA A 40 18.43 -13.45 17.86
CA ALA A 40 18.62 -14.90 17.93
C ALA A 40 20.11 -15.29 17.92
N SER A 41 20.95 -14.54 17.21
CA SER A 41 22.41 -14.73 17.20
C SER A 41 23.04 -14.39 18.56
N LEU A 42 22.60 -13.32 19.23
CA LEU A 42 23.06 -12.94 20.59
C LEU A 42 22.70 -13.96 21.68
N THR A 43 21.66 -14.78 21.46
CA THR A 43 21.23 -15.85 22.38
C THR A 43 21.79 -17.23 22.02
N GLY A 44 22.67 -17.31 21.01
CA GLY A 44 23.33 -18.55 20.60
C GLY A 44 22.45 -19.51 19.79
N GLN A 45 21.31 -19.06 19.28
CA GLN A 45 20.39 -19.88 18.47
C GLN A 45 20.76 -19.92 16.98
N LEU A 46 21.66 -19.04 16.53
CA LEU A 46 22.19 -18.97 15.17
C LEU A 46 23.69 -18.65 15.22
N ASP A 47 24.44 -19.08 14.19
CA ASP A 47 25.82 -18.66 13.98
C ASP A 47 25.94 -17.12 13.98
N PRO A 48 27.09 -16.52 14.35
CA PRO A 48 27.26 -15.07 14.47
C PRO A 48 26.84 -14.33 13.19
N THR A 49 25.72 -13.61 13.23
CA THR A 49 25.29 -12.76 12.11
C THR A 49 25.85 -11.36 12.30
N TYR A 50 26.75 -10.94 11.40
CA TYR A 50 27.41 -9.65 11.45
C TYR A 50 26.45 -8.51 11.13
N LYS A 51 26.17 -7.66 12.12
CA LYS A 51 25.43 -6.42 11.91
C LYS A 51 26.39 -5.33 11.41
N VAL A 52 26.75 -5.40 10.13
CA VAL A 52 27.72 -4.50 9.47
C VAL A 52 27.38 -3.02 9.70
N VAL A 53 26.11 -2.67 9.84
CA VAL A 53 25.65 -1.30 10.12
C VAL A 53 26.10 -0.78 11.50
N GLY A 54 26.16 -1.65 12.51
CA GLY A 54 26.64 -1.29 13.85
C GLY A 54 28.15 -1.02 13.84
N GLU A 55 28.91 -1.91 13.19
CA GLU A 55 30.36 -1.82 13.06
C GLU A 55 30.78 -0.58 12.23
N VAL A 56 30.25 -0.45 11.00
CA VAL A 56 30.61 0.63 10.06
C VAL A 56 30.09 1.99 10.56
N GLY A 57 28.93 2.03 11.23
CA GLY A 57 28.42 3.26 11.84
C GLY A 57 29.26 3.74 13.02
N SER A 58 29.89 2.82 13.76
CA SER A 58 30.81 3.15 14.86
C SER A 58 32.15 3.70 14.35
N GLU A 59 32.64 3.20 13.22
CA GLU A 59 33.86 3.71 12.59
C GLU A 59 33.67 5.06 11.87
N LEU A 60 32.45 5.35 11.38
CA LEU A 60 32.13 6.60 10.67
C LEU A 60 31.56 7.71 11.57
N ASN A 61 31.49 7.52 12.89
CA ASN A 61 30.98 8.49 13.87
C ASN A 61 29.60 9.09 13.51
N VAL A 62 28.74 8.30 12.86
CA VAL A 62 27.38 8.72 12.48
C VAL A 62 26.42 8.51 13.65
N ASN A 63 26.62 9.34 14.68
CA ASN A 63 25.85 9.36 15.93
C ASN A 63 24.33 9.45 15.70
N LEU A 64 23.89 10.12 14.63
CA LEU A 64 22.47 10.29 14.29
C LEU A 64 21.77 8.98 13.90
N TYR A 65 22.44 8.10 13.15
CA TYR A 65 21.87 6.81 12.76
C TYR A 65 21.68 5.92 13.99
N GLN A 66 22.71 5.81 14.84
CA GLN A 66 22.62 5.04 16.08
C GLN A 66 21.59 5.61 17.05
N TYR A 67 21.42 6.93 17.12
CA TYR A 67 20.40 7.57 17.95
C TYR A 67 18.98 7.21 17.50
N PHE A 68 18.67 7.33 16.19
CA PHE A 68 17.36 6.93 15.67
C PHE A 68 17.12 5.42 15.78
N ASP A 69 18.16 4.63 15.53
CA ASP A 69 18.10 3.19 15.62
C ASP A 69 17.76 2.74 17.06
N ASN A 70 18.44 3.30 18.06
CA ASN A 70 18.15 3.01 19.47
C ASN A 70 16.77 3.53 19.91
N GLN A 71 16.34 4.72 19.46
CA GLN A 71 15.03 5.27 19.83
C GLN A 71 13.87 4.48 19.21
N ILE A 72 13.99 4.07 17.95
CA ILE A 72 12.96 3.30 17.24
C ILE A 72 12.94 1.84 17.71
N ARG A 73 14.11 1.23 17.97
CA ARG A 73 14.21 -0.17 18.43
C ARG A 73 13.91 -0.38 19.91
N SER A 74 14.16 0.61 20.77
CA SER A 74 13.81 0.53 22.21
C SER A 74 12.31 0.36 22.45
N SER A 75 11.48 0.78 21.50
CA SER A 75 10.02 0.66 21.59
C SER A 75 9.49 -0.72 21.18
N ASN A 76 10.23 -1.51 20.36
CA ASN A 76 9.81 -2.86 19.98
C ASN A 76 10.97 -3.78 19.53
N PRO A 77 11.77 -4.33 20.46
CA PRO A 77 12.97 -5.10 20.15
C PRO A 77 12.71 -6.51 19.56
N VAL A 78 11.46 -6.97 19.48
CA VAL A 78 11.09 -8.39 19.18
C VAL A 78 10.02 -8.52 18.09
N ALA A 79 9.92 -7.57 17.15
CA ALA A 79 8.90 -7.62 16.10
C ALA A 79 9.49 -7.53 14.69
N ALA A 80 10.06 -8.64 14.22
CA ALA A 80 10.61 -8.75 12.87
C ALA A 80 9.53 -9.00 11.80
N MET A 81 8.36 -9.52 12.17
CA MET A 81 7.34 -9.96 11.21
C MET A 81 6.03 -9.16 11.35
N PRO A 82 5.43 -8.69 10.23
CA PRO A 82 5.94 -8.70 8.85
C PRO A 82 6.92 -7.55 8.56
N SER A 83 7.79 -7.70 7.56
CA SER A 83 8.72 -6.64 7.17
C SER A 83 7.97 -5.45 6.55
N VAL A 84 7.83 -4.36 7.32
CA VAL A 84 7.21 -3.11 6.85
C VAL A 84 8.05 -2.44 5.75
N HIS A 85 9.38 -2.54 5.82
CA HIS A 85 10.29 -2.09 4.77
C HIS A 85 9.96 -2.74 3.43
N MET A 86 9.83 -4.07 3.42
CA MET A 86 9.45 -4.79 2.21
C MET A 86 8.01 -4.44 1.79
N ALA A 87 7.07 -4.42 2.73
CA ALA A 87 5.67 -4.16 2.43
C ALA A 87 5.45 -2.79 1.75
N ILE A 88 6.09 -1.72 2.26
CA ILE A 88 6.04 -0.38 1.66
C ILE A 88 6.72 -0.36 0.29
N SER A 89 7.88 -1.02 0.15
CA SER A 89 8.61 -1.12 -1.12
C SER A 89 7.76 -1.78 -2.22
N VAL A 90 6.98 -2.80 -1.86
CA VAL A 90 6.03 -3.46 -2.79
C VAL A 90 4.85 -2.55 -3.15
N ILE A 91 4.34 -1.72 -2.23
CA ILE A 91 3.31 -0.72 -2.58
C ILE A 91 3.86 0.22 -3.66
N VAL A 92 5.09 0.72 -3.50
CA VAL A 92 5.74 1.58 -4.48
C VAL A 92 5.89 0.86 -5.83
N LEU A 93 6.32 -0.40 -5.82
CA LEU A 93 6.39 -1.24 -7.03
C LEU A 93 5.06 -1.33 -7.77
N LEU A 94 3.98 -1.66 -7.05
CA LEU A 94 2.65 -1.78 -7.62
C LEU A 94 2.15 -0.46 -8.21
N MET A 95 2.45 0.67 -7.58
CA MET A 95 2.10 1.98 -8.10
C MET A 95 2.98 2.38 -9.29
N ALA A 96 4.27 2.05 -9.28
CA ALA A 96 5.21 2.39 -10.34
C ALA A 96 4.81 1.76 -11.69
N PHE A 97 4.42 0.48 -11.69
CA PHE A 97 3.88 -0.18 -12.88
C PHE A 97 2.58 0.44 -13.41
N ARG A 98 1.85 1.20 -12.59
CA ARG A 98 0.64 1.95 -13.02
C ARG A 98 0.96 3.30 -13.63
N VAL A 99 2.18 3.79 -13.45
CA VAL A 99 2.66 5.00 -14.11
C VAL A 99 3.24 4.63 -15.47
N ASN A 100 4.27 3.77 -15.50
CA ASN A 100 4.84 3.21 -16.72
C ASN A 100 5.74 1.99 -16.42
N TRP A 101 6.12 1.26 -17.47
CA TRP A 101 6.92 0.04 -17.36
C TRP A 101 8.37 0.29 -16.91
N LEU A 102 8.96 1.43 -17.28
CA LEU A 102 10.33 1.80 -16.91
C LEU A 102 10.45 2.01 -15.40
N LEU A 103 9.55 2.81 -14.82
CA LEU A 103 9.47 3.04 -13.38
C LEU A 103 9.14 1.74 -12.63
N GLY A 104 8.27 0.90 -13.21
CA GLY A 104 7.99 -0.44 -12.67
C GLY A 104 9.24 -1.32 -12.60
N GLY A 105 10.04 -1.35 -13.68
CA GLY A 105 11.31 -2.08 -13.72
C GLY A 105 12.34 -1.55 -12.72
N LEU A 106 12.48 -0.23 -12.61
CA LEU A 106 13.38 0.38 -11.63
C LEU A 106 12.94 0.08 -10.19
N ALA A 107 11.63 0.15 -9.91
CA ALA A 107 11.09 -0.20 -8.61
C ALA A 107 11.27 -1.70 -8.31
N LEU A 108 11.24 -2.58 -9.32
CA LEU A 108 11.49 -4.00 -9.14
C LEU A 108 12.94 -4.26 -8.75
N ALA A 109 13.88 -3.61 -9.43
CA ALA A 109 15.30 -3.65 -9.07
C ALA A 109 15.53 -3.14 -7.65
N TYR A 110 14.86 -2.04 -7.27
CA TYR A 110 14.90 -1.53 -5.90
C TYR A 110 14.33 -2.52 -4.89
N ASN A 111 13.24 -3.22 -5.19
CA ASN A 111 12.66 -4.24 -4.31
C ASN A 111 13.62 -5.43 -4.12
N ALA A 112 14.30 -5.87 -5.19
CA ALA A 112 15.31 -6.91 -5.10
C ALA A 112 16.51 -6.47 -4.24
N ALA A 113 16.99 -5.24 -4.43
CA ALA A 113 18.06 -4.66 -3.62
C ALA A 113 17.64 -4.53 -2.14
N MET A 114 16.42 -4.05 -1.87
CA MET A 114 15.87 -3.94 -0.52
C MET A 114 15.79 -5.31 0.16
N ALA A 115 15.25 -6.33 -0.52
CA ALA A 115 15.18 -7.68 0.02
C ALA A 115 16.57 -8.24 0.33
N PHE A 116 17.52 -8.04 -0.60
CA PHE A 116 18.91 -8.43 -0.37
C PHE A 116 19.51 -7.72 0.84
N SER A 117 19.38 -6.39 0.95
CA SER A 117 19.92 -5.63 2.07
C SER A 117 19.33 -6.06 3.41
N LEU A 118 18.03 -6.31 3.50
CA LEU A 118 17.38 -6.73 4.75
C LEU A 118 17.91 -8.08 5.26
N VAL A 119 18.15 -9.04 4.35
CA VAL A 119 18.72 -10.34 4.72
C VAL A 119 20.22 -10.24 4.98
N TYR A 120 20.95 -9.56 4.09
CA TYR A 120 22.41 -9.46 4.15
C TYR A 120 22.89 -8.72 5.41
N LEU A 121 22.16 -7.70 5.86
CA LEU A 121 22.46 -6.99 7.11
C LEU A 121 21.95 -7.72 8.36
N GLY A 122 21.25 -8.85 8.22
CA GLY A 122 20.65 -9.60 9.33
C GLY A 122 19.47 -8.87 10.00
N GLU A 123 18.84 -7.93 9.28
CA GLU A 123 17.72 -7.13 9.78
C GLU A 123 16.42 -7.94 9.84
N HIS A 124 16.21 -8.84 8.88
CA HIS A 124 15.02 -9.67 8.77
C HIS A 124 15.34 -11.07 8.23
N TYR A 125 14.53 -12.05 8.61
CA TYR A 125 14.51 -13.33 7.91
C TYR A 125 13.85 -13.21 6.54
N VAL A 126 14.16 -14.14 5.65
CA VAL A 126 13.46 -14.28 4.36
C VAL A 126 11.95 -14.43 4.55
N LEU A 127 11.51 -15.12 5.62
CA LEU A 127 10.09 -15.28 5.95
C LEU A 127 9.40 -13.94 6.26
N ASP A 128 10.09 -13.01 6.93
CA ASP A 128 9.52 -11.69 7.24
C ASP A 128 9.29 -10.86 5.96
N ILE A 129 10.20 -11.01 5.00
CA ILE A 129 10.13 -10.39 3.67
C ILE A 129 8.93 -10.97 2.91
N LEU A 130 8.81 -12.30 2.86
CA LEU A 130 7.69 -12.98 2.21
C LEU A 130 6.35 -12.61 2.85
N ALA A 131 6.28 -12.52 4.18
CA ALA A 131 5.10 -12.08 4.91
C ALA A 131 4.72 -10.63 4.55
N GLY A 132 5.70 -9.73 4.45
CA GLY A 132 5.48 -8.35 4.00
C GLY A 132 4.94 -8.27 2.57
N VAL A 133 5.51 -9.06 1.64
CA VAL A 133 5.02 -9.15 0.25
C VAL A 133 3.59 -9.69 0.22
N LEU A 134 3.33 -10.79 0.92
CA LEU A 134 2.02 -11.44 0.95
C LEU A 134 0.94 -10.52 1.53
N LEU A 135 1.24 -9.84 2.63
CA LEU A 135 0.33 -8.88 3.26
C LEU A 135 -0.04 -7.76 2.27
N THR A 136 0.95 -7.14 1.63
CA THR A 136 0.72 -6.07 0.67
C THR A 136 -0.11 -6.56 -0.52
N VAL A 137 0.23 -7.72 -1.10
CA VAL A 137 -0.50 -8.29 -2.24
C VAL A 137 -1.93 -8.67 -1.86
N ALA A 138 -2.15 -9.22 -0.67
CA ALA A 138 -3.49 -9.59 -0.19
C ALA A 138 -4.38 -8.35 0.01
N LEU A 139 -3.86 -7.31 0.68
CA LEU A 139 -4.58 -6.04 0.85
C LEU A 139 -4.86 -5.37 -0.49
N TYR A 140 -3.92 -5.45 -1.42
CA TYR A 140 -4.07 -4.96 -2.77
C TYR A 140 -5.20 -5.66 -3.54
N ALA A 141 -5.22 -6.99 -3.51
CA ALA A 141 -6.25 -7.79 -4.13
C ALA A 141 -7.63 -7.56 -3.50
N ALA A 142 -7.70 -7.50 -2.16
CA ALA A 142 -8.92 -7.24 -1.41
C ALA A 142 -9.52 -5.86 -1.77
N MET A 143 -8.68 -4.82 -1.81
CA MET A 143 -9.12 -3.48 -2.23
C MET A 143 -9.60 -3.48 -3.68
N GLY A 144 -8.90 -4.18 -4.58
CA GLY A 144 -9.32 -4.33 -5.97
C GLY A 144 -10.68 -5.01 -6.11
N LEU A 145 -10.94 -6.07 -5.35
CA LEU A 145 -12.20 -6.78 -5.32
C LEU A 145 -13.34 -5.93 -4.75
N TRP A 146 -13.08 -5.22 -3.65
CA TRP A 146 -14.04 -4.32 -3.01
C TRP A 146 -14.48 -3.19 -3.94
N LEU A 147 -13.53 -2.53 -4.63
CA LEU A 147 -13.84 -1.49 -5.61
C LEU A 147 -14.64 -2.02 -6.81
N ARG A 148 -14.38 -3.25 -7.26
CA ARG A 148 -15.15 -3.89 -8.35
C ARG A 148 -16.59 -4.19 -7.93
N ARG A 149 -16.79 -4.70 -6.70
CA ARG A 149 -18.13 -4.98 -6.15
C ARG A 149 -18.96 -3.71 -6.02
N ARG A 150 -18.39 -2.64 -5.46
CA ARG A 150 -19.07 -1.33 -5.34
C ARG A 150 -19.48 -0.75 -6.67
N LYS A 151 -18.63 -0.83 -7.70
CA LYS A 151 -19.01 -0.39 -9.06
C LYS A 151 -20.21 -1.16 -9.60
N ARG A 152 -20.26 -2.49 -9.38
CA ARG A 152 -21.38 -3.33 -9.84
C ARG A 152 -22.70 -2.99 -9.15
N GLU A 153 -22.67 -2.65 -7.86
CA GLU A 153 -23.85 -2.22 -7.10
C GLU A 153 -24.37 -0.84 -7.53
N LEU A 154 -23.48 0.04 -8.00
CA LEU A 154 -23.81 1.40 -8.44
C LEU A 154 -24.29 1.48 -9.90
N HIS A 155 -24.10 0.45 -10.73
CA HIS A 155 -24.75 0.36 -12.03
C HIS A 155 -26.15 -0.22 -11.84
N PRO A 156 -27.23 0.59 -11.91
CA PRO A 156 -28.58 0.07 -11.82
C PRO A 156 -28.80 -0.90 -13.00
N VAL A 157 -29.60 -1.94 -12.79
CA VAL A 157 -30.16 -2.74 -13.89
C VAL A 157 -30.66 -1.77 -14.95
N PRO A 158 -30.30 -1.92 -16.24
CA PRO A 158 -30.83 -1.07 -17.28
C PRO A 158 -32.35 -1.17 -17.19
N VAL A 159 -33.00 -0.10 -16.73
CA VAL A 159 -34.46 0.00 -16.81
C VAL A 159 -34.74 -0.02 -18.30
N PRO A 160 -35.45 -1.03 -18.83
CA PRO A 160 -35.89 -0.97 -20.21
C PRO A 160 -36.72 0.29 -20.33
N LEU A 161 -36.20 1.30 -21.02
CA LEU A 161 -37.03 2.38 -21.49
C LEU A 161 -37.91 1.74 -22.56
N ASP A 162 -39.08 1.28 -22.14
CA ASP A 162 -40.08 0.84 -23.09
C ASP A 162 -40.43 2.07 -23.93
N THR A 163 -39.93 2.10 -25.17
CA THR A 163 -40.17 3.18 -26.10
C THR A 163 -41.66 3.31 -26.43
N ALA A 164 -42.46 2.27 -26.15
CA ALA A 164 -43.91 2.31 -26.22
C ALA A 164 -44.54 3.25 -25.17
N ASP A 165 -43.98 3.36 -23.96
CA ASP A 165 -44.47 4.25 -22.90
C ASP A 165 -44.20 5.73 -23.23
N ILE A 166 -43.10 6.01 -23.92
CA ILE A 166 -42.78 7.37 -24.40
C ILE A 166 -43.69 7.76 -25.57
N ALA A 167 -43.98 6.84 -26.48
CA ALA A 167 -44.88 7.06 -27.62
C ALA A 167 -46.36 7.22 -27.21
N GLY A 168 -46.77 6.66 -26.06
CA GLY A 168 -48.12 6.80 -25.50
C GLY A 168 -48.33 8.06 -24.66
N SER A 169 -47.26 8.77 -24.28
CA SER A 169 -47.37 10.01 -23.52
C SER A 169 -47.92 11.14 -24.40
N ARG A 170 -49.17 11.52 -24.11
CA ARG A 170 -49.91 12.59 -24.81
C ARG A 170 -49.06 13.87 -24.80
N PRO A 171 -48.90 14.58 -25.93
CA PRO A 171 -48.15 15.83 -25.94
C PRO A 171 -48.75 16.80 -24.91
N LEU A 172 -47.89 17.39 -24.09
CA LEU A 172 -48.28 18.49 -23.19
C LEU A 172 -49.01 19.54 -24.02
N GLN A 173 -50.31 19.70 -23.76
CA GLN A 173 -51.08 20.77 -24.38
C GLN A 173 -50.44 22.09 -23.97
N THR A 174 -49.96 22.84 -24.96
CA THR A 174 -49.52 24.21 -24.76
C THR A 174 -50.72 25.00 -24.23
N PRO A 175 -50.59 25.72 -23.10
CA PRO A 175 -51.65 26.59 -22.61
C PRO A 175 -52.04 27.59 -23.71
N PRO A 176 -53.33 27.93 -23.86
CA PRO A 176 -53.76 28.92 -24.84
C PRO A 176 -53.06 30.25 -24.59
N ALA A 177 -52.60 30.89 -25.66
CA ALA A 177 -51.95 32.19 -25.60
C ALA A 177 -52.90 33.24 -25.00
N GLU A 178 -52.47 33.92 -23.94
CA GLU A 178 -53.19 35.06 -23.38
C GLU A 178 -53.25 36.19 -24.42
N PRO A 179 -54.47 36.70 -24.74
CA PRO A 179 -54.60 37.87 -25.58
C PRO A 179 -54.43 39.13 -24.74
N GLY A 180 -53.29 39.81 -24.89
CA GLY A 180 -53.15 41.21 -24.52
C GLY A 180 -51.90 41.58 -23.73
N ALA A 181 -50.82 41.88 -24.44
CA ALA A 181 -49.76 42.74 -23.92
C ALA A 181 -49.55 43.88 -24.94
N PRO A 182 -49.80 45.16 -24.56
CA PRO A 182 -49.64 46.30 -25.45
C PRO A 182 -48.17 46.63 -25.72
N ALA A 183 -47.95 47.23 -26.89
CA ALA A 183 -46.69 47.55 -27.54
C ALA A 183 -45.83 48.60 -26.83
#